data_AF-A0A2W6AXD6-F1
#
_entry.id   AF-A0A2W6AXD6-F1
#
_cell.length_a   1.000
_cell.length_b   1.000
_cell.length_c   1.000
_cell.angle_alpha   90.00
_cell.angle_beta   90.00
_cell.angle_gamma   90.00
#
_symmetry.space_group_name_H-M   'P 1'
#
loop_
_entity.id
_entity.type
_entity.pdbx_description
1 polymer ?
#
loop_
_entity_poly.entity_id
_entity_poly.type
_entity_poly.pdbx_seq_one_letter_code
_entity_poly.pdbx_strand_id
1 'polypeptide(L)'
;MSRRDHVAELFNRAVGQLKDEKLEIRLGAILTLGQICTDFRDLSAPVIQLLSTHLKQEKVDYGETDAPADIGEIIRIIAVMSQNPPERTHESPRQN
;
A
#
# COMPACT_ATOMS: atom_id res chain seq x y z
N MET A 1 -4.90 -17.60 -17.19
CA MET A 1 -4.94 -16.48 -16.22
C MET A 1 -3.58 -15.83 -16.22
N SER A 2 -3.49 -14.53 -16.52
CA SER A 2 -2.21 -13.82 -16.53
C SER A 2 -1.74 -13.55 -15.11
N ARG A 3 -0.42 -13.43 -14.90
CA ARG A 3 0.14 -12.92 -13.63
C ARG A 3 -0.49 -11.59 -13.23
N ARG A 4 -0.80 -10.74 -14.22
CA ARG A 4 -1.45 -9.43 -14.00
C ARG A 4 -2.88 -9.55 -13.48
N ASP A 5 -3.67 -10.49 -14.00
CA ASP A 5 -5.05 -10.72 -13.56
C ASP A 5 -5.08 -11.23 -12.12
N HIS A 6 -4.16 -12.12 -11.78
CA HIS A 6 -4.03 -12.65 -10.42
C HIS A 6 -3.69 -11.56 -9.41
N VAL A 7 -2.76 -10.67 -9.76
CA VAL A 7 -2.38 -9.56 -8.88
C VAL A 7 -3.50 -8.55 -8.72
N ALA A 8 -4.26 -8.27 -9.78
CA ALA A 8 -5.44 -7.42 -9.70
C ALA A 8 -6.50 -8.01 -8.75
N GLU A 9 -6.73 -9.32 -8.77
CA GLU A 9 -7.64 -10.00 -7.84
C GLU A 9 -7.14 -9.90 -6.39
N LEU A 10 -5.85 -10.18 -6.14
CA LEU A 10 -5.23 -10.07 -4.82
C LEU A 10 -5.32 -8.64 -4.28
N PHE A 11 -5.01 -7.65 -5.12
CA PHE A 11 -5.12 -6.23 -4.78
C PHE A 11 -6.56 -5.89 -4.39
N ASN A 12 -7.54 -6.21 -5.23
CA ASN A 12 -8.96 -5.90 -4.97
C ASN A 12 -9.47 -6.56 -3.68
N ARG A 13 -9.06 -7.82 -3.43
CA ARG A 13 -9.40 -8.53 -2.19
C ARG A 13 -8.82 -7.81 -0.97
N ALA A 14 -7.54 -7.45 -1.00
CA ALA A 14 -6.90 -6.73 0.09
C ALA A 14 -7.55 -5.36 0.33
N VAL A 15 -7.88 -4.61 -0.73
CA VAL A 15 -8.60 -3.32 -0.60
C VAL A 15 -9.95 -3.50 0.10
N GLY A 16 -10.73 -4.53 -0.28
CA GLY A 16 -12.02 -4.82 0.35
C GLY A 16 -11.92 -5.16 1.84
N GLN A 17 -10.77 -5.68 2.28
CA GLN A 17 -10.51 -6.12 3.65
C GLN A 17 -9.95 -5.02 4.56
N LEU A 18 -9.58 -3.85 4.04
CA LEU A 18 -9.03 -2.74 4.84
C LEU A 18 -10.02 -2.18 5.87
N LYS A 19 -11.33 -2.42 5.70
CA LYS A 19 -12.38 -1.96 6.62
C LYS A 19 -13.07 -3.10 7.36
N ASP A 20 -12.45 -4.28 7.37
CA ASP A 20 -12.99 -5.42 8.10
C ASP A 20 -13.00 -5.14 9.60
N GLU A 21 -14.01 -5.64 10.31
CA GLU A 21 -14.12 -5.45 11.77
C GLU A 21 -12.97 -6.12 12.52
N LYS A 22 -12.39 -7.19 11.96
CA LYS A 22 -11.33 -7.99 12.58
C LYS A 22 -9.96 -7.44 12.25
N LEU A 23 -9.17 -7.17 13.29
CA LEU A 23 -7.81 -6.63 13.16
C LEU A 23 -6.91 -7.55 12.35
N GLU A 24 -6.99 -8.86 12.56
CA GLU A 24 -6.19 -9.85 11.83
C GLU A 24 -6.46 -9.84 10.32
N ILE A 25 -7.70 -9.54 9.91
CA ILE A 25 -8.06 -9.43 8.49
C ILE A 25 -7.49 -8.14 7.90
N ARG A 26 -7.63 -7.01 8.62
CA ARG A 26 -7.04 -5.74 8.19
C ARG A 26 -5.52 -5.81 8.07
N LEU A 27 -4.85 -6.39 9.08
CA LEU A 27 -3.39 -6.60 9.05
C LEU A 27 -2.97 -7.50 7.89
N GLY A 28 -3.68 -8.61 7.66
CA GLY A 28 -3.41 -9.49 6.51
C GLY A 28 -3.51 -8.76 5.17
N ALA A 29 -4.51 -7.89 5.01
CA ALA A 29 -4.66 -7.05 3.83
C ALA A 29 -3.53 -6.04 3.66
N ILE A 30 -3.14 -5.34 4.73
CA ILE A 30 -2.07 -4.35 4.72
C ILE A 30 -0.72 -4.99 4.37
N LEU A 31 -0.39 -6.13 5.00
CA LEU A 31 0.83 -6.88 4.71
C LEU A 31 0.84 -7.40 3.26
N THR A 32 -0.31 -7.86 2.76
CA THR A 32 -0.45 -8.27 1.35
C THR A 32 -0.18 -7.10 0.40
N LEU A 33 -0.70 -5.91 0.69
CA LEU A 33 -0.42 -4.70 -0.10
C LEU A 33 1.07 -4.31 -0.04
N GLY A 34 1.71 -4.41 1.12
CA GLY A 34 3.15 -4.19 1.26
C GLY A 34 4.00 -5.19 0.47
N GLN A 35 3.58 -6.46 0.43
CA GLN A 35 4.23 -7.49 -0.38
C GLN A 35 4.08 -7.20 -1.88
N ILE A 36 2.89 -6.74 -2.31
CA ILE A 36 2.65 -6.33 -3.70
C ILE A 36 3.61 -5.19 -4.11
N CYS A 37 3.85 -4.20 -3.25
CA CYS A 37 4.84 -3.15 -3.54
C CYS A 37 6.24 -3.70 -3.81
N THR A 38 6.64 -4.74 -3.08
CA THR A 38 7.97 -5.36 -3.20
C THR A 38 8.07 -6.20 -4.47
N ASP A 39 7.06 -7.03 -4.74
CA ASP A 39 7.09 -8.01 -5.84
C ASP A 39 6.70 -7.41 -7.20
N PHE A 40 5.96 -6.30 -7.18
CA PHE A 40 5.40 -5.61 -8.35
C PHE A 40 5.66 -4.11 -8.22
N ARG A 41 6.90 -3.69 -8.52
CA ARG A 41 7.34 -2.29 -8.34
C ARG A 41 6.47 -1.27 -9.08
N ASP A 42 5.85 -1.64 -10.20
CA ASP A 42 4.92 -0.80 -10.97
C ASP A 42 3.60 -0.51 -10.21
N LEU A 43 3.26 -1.33 -9.21
CA LEU A 43 2.09 -1.15 -8.35
C LEU A 43 2.40 -0.46 -7.02
N SER A 44 3.67 -0.18 -6.73
CA SER A 44 4.08 0.49 -5.48
C SER A 44 3.41 1.87 -5.32
N ALA A 45 3.46 2.71 -6.35
CA ALA A 45 2.85 4.04 -6.34
C ALA A 45 1.33 4.02 -6.07
N PRO A 46 0.50 3.24 -6.80
CA PRO A 46 -0.94 3.18 -6.52
C PRO A 46 -1.26 2.60 -5.14
N VAL A 47 -0.50 1.61 -4.64
CA VAL A 47 -0.68 1.09 -3.28
C VAL A 47 -0.38 2.17 -2.24
N ILE A 48 0.74 2.89 -2.37
CA ILE A 48 1.10 3.99 -1.44
C ILE A 48 0.03 5.08 -1.45
N GLN A 49 -0.48 5.45 -2.63
CA GLN A 49 -1.54 6.44 -2.75
C GLN A 49 -2.84 5.99 -2.07
N LEU A 50 -3.24 4.72 -2.25
CA LEU A 50 -4.40 4.14 -1.60
C LEU A 50 -4.25 4.21 -0.07
N LEU A 51 -3.15 3.69 0.46
CA LEU A 51 -2.89 3.63 1.90
C LEU A 51 -2.80 5.04 2.52
N SER A 52 -2.17 5.99 1.84
CA SER A 52 -2.12 7.40 2.27
C SER A 52 -3.51 8.03 2.29
N THR A 53 -4.37 7.68 1.32
CA THR A 53 -5.75 8.16 1.27
C THR A 53 -6.58 7.56 2.41
N HIS A 54 -6.38 6.26 2.69
CA HIS A 54 -7.03 5.58 3.79
C HIS A 54 -6.72 6.26 5.14
N LEU A 55 -5.44 6.55 5.42
CA LEU A 55 -5.03 7.29 6.63
C LEU A 55 -5.69 8.66 6.75
N LYS A 56 -5.81 9.41 5.64
CA LYS A 56 -6.44 10.75 5.63
C LYS A 56 -7.94 10.68 5.91
N GLN A 57 -8.62 9.65 5.43
CA GLN A 57 -10.06 9.49 5.61
C GLN A 57 -10.44 9.17 7.04
N GLU A 58 -9.59 8.42 7.75
CA GLU A 58 -9.82 8.06 9.15
C GLU A 58 -9.68 9.26 10.11
N LYS A 59 -9.25 10.46 9.62
CA LYS A 59 -9.08 11.70 10.42
C LYS A 59 -8.40 11.45 11.76
N VAL A 60 -7.32 10.67 11.77
CA VAL A 60 -6.83 10.15 13.05
C VAL A 60 -5.82 11.10 13.67
N ASP A 61 -6.31 11.84 14.67
CA ASP A 61 -5.49 12.49 15.67
C ASP A 61 -5.26 11.49 16.79
N TYR A 62 -4.09 10.83 16.77
CA TYR A 62 -3.70 9.88 17.80
C TYR A 62 -3.28 10.55 19.11
N GLY A 63 -3.10 11.88 19.13
CA GLY A 63 -2.66 12.62 20.31
C GLY A 63 -1.44 11.98 20.98
N GLU A 64 -1.57 11.67 22.27
CA GLU A 64 -0.57 10.98 23.11
C GLU A 64 -0.76 9.44 23.17
N THR A 65 -1.72 8.90 22.40
CA THR A 65 -1.98 7.44 22.36
C THR A 65 -1.33 6.78 21.16
N ASP A 66 -0.91 5.52 21.33
CA ASP A 66 -0.37 4.73 20.22
C ASP A 66 -1.43 4.53 19.13
N ALA A 67 -1.01 4.63 17.87
CA ALA A 67 -1.85 4.30 16.74
C ALA A 67 -2.28 2.81 16.81
N PRO A 68 -3.51 2.47 16.37
CA PRO A 68 -3.92 1.10 16.14
C PRO A 68 -2.89 0.34 15.30
N ALA A 69 -2.69 -0.93 15.61
CA ALA A 69 -1.58 -1.72 15.05
C ALA A 69 -1.58 -1.78 13.51
N ASP A 70 -2.76 -1.84 12.91
CA ASP A 70 -2.98 -1.75 11.47
C ASP A 70 -2.55 -0.40 10.87
N ILE A 71 -2.87 0.70 11.54
CA ILE A 71 -2.44 2.03 11.11
C ILE A 71 -0.92 2.17 11.24
N GLY A 72 -0.34 1.71 12.37
CA GLY A 72 1.11 1.67 12.55
C GLY A 72 1.81 0.92 11.42
N GLU A 73 1.23 -0.19 10.97
CA GLU A 73 1.74 -0.99 9.87
C GLU A 73 1.64 -0.27 8.52
N ILE A 74 0.55 0.45 8.26
CA ILE A 74 0.41 1.30 7.07
C ILE A 74 1.51 2.38 7.04
N ILE A 75 1.72 3.08 8.16
CA ILE A 75 2.76 4.11 8.28
C ILE A 75 4.14 3.51 8.00
N ARG A 76 4.43 2.33 8.58
CA ARG A 76 5.68 1.60 8.37
C ARG A 76 5.90 1.29 6.88
N ILE A 77 4.90 0.74 6.18
CA ILE A 77 5.00 0.41 4.75
C ILE A 77 5.27 1.68 3.92
N ILE A 78 4.51 2.76 4.14
CA ILE A 78 4.70 4.03 3.43
C ILE A 78 6.12 4.57 3.66
N ALA A 79 6.62 4.52 4.89
CA ALA A 79 7.97 4.98 5.24
C ALA A 79 9.06 4.17 4.53
N VAL A 80 8.97 2.84 4.54
CA VAL A 80 9.93 1.95 3.87
C VAL A 80 9.96 2.18 2.36
N MET A 81 8.80 2.35 1.75
CA MET A 81 8.69 2.53 0.29
C MET A 81 9.08 3.96 -0.15
N SER A 82 8.90 4.96 0.70
CA SER A 82 9.38 6.32 0.43
C SER A 82 10.91 6.42 0.48
N GLN A 83 11.57 5.57 1.27
CA GLN A 83 13.03 5.48 1.32
C GLN A 83 13.62 4.69 0.15
N ASN A 84 12.81 3.87 -0.54
CA ASN A 84 13.20 3.07 -1.70
C ASN A 84 12.26 3.37 -2.89
N PRO A 85 12.33 4.59 -3.47
CA PRO A 85 11.41 4.96 -4.53
C PRO A 85 11.54 4.01 -5.72
N PRO A 86 10.43 3.61 -6.38
CA PRO A 86 10.51 2.85 -7.62
C PRO A 86 11.33 3.65 -8.62
N GLU A 87 12.32 3.01 -9.25
CA GLU A 87 13.09 3.61 -10.34
C GLU A 87 12.11 4.21 -11.33
N ARG A 88 12.15 5.54 -11.48
CA ARG A 88 11.37 6.21 -12.52
C ARG A 88 11.84 5.60 -13.83
N THR A 89 10.92 5.01 -14.59
CA THR A 89 11.19 4.58 -15.95
C THR A 89 11.79 5.78 -16.66
N HIS A 90 13.07 5.70 -16.98
CA HIS A 90 13.80 6.74 -17.69
C HIS A 90 13.14 6.83 -19.08
N GLU A 91 12.22 7.78 -19.27
CA GLU A 91 11.90 8.23 -20.62
C GLU A 91 13.19 8.86 -21.13
N SER A 92 13.93 8.10 -21.95
CA SER A 92 15.07 8.63 -22.70
C SER A 92 14.59 9.85 -23.49
N PRO A 93 15.29 11.00 -23.42
CA PRO A 93 14.98 12.11 -24.30
C PRO A 93 15.10 11.61 -25.73
N ARG A 94 14.04 11.75 -26.53
CA ARG A 94 14.15 11.59 -27.98
C ARG A 94 15.15 12.63 -28.45
N GLN A 95 16.36 12.19 -28.77
CA GLN A 95 17.34 13.02 -29.46
C GLN A 95 16.82 13.23 -30.88
N ASN A 96 16.53 14.49 -31.19
CA ASN A 96 16.28 14.99 -32.55
C ASN A 96 17.60 15.48 -33.13
#